data_AF-A0A9E0SGV4-F1
#
_entry.id   AF-A0A9E0SGV4-F1
#
_cell.length_a   1.000
_cell.length_b   1.000
_cell.length_c   1.000
_cell.angle_alpha   90.00
_cell.angle_beta   90.00
_cell.angle_gamma   90.00
#
_symmetry.space_group_name_H-M   'P 1'
#
loop_
_entity.id
_entity.type
_entity.pdbx_description
1 polymer ?
#
loop_
_entity_poly.entity_id
_entity_poly.type
_entity_poly.pdbx_seq_one_letter_code
_entity_poly.pdbx_strand_id
1 'polypeptide(L)'
;MDQPRKSMHLNEVTPGMTLAEDVLTLRGKLILPQGTVMTEAVLTVLTRYEVTEISVLLSDELATQENEAERQRHRERIAHLFRLHDDGAGDLLRQQLLRFRVGVTA
;
A
#
# COMPACT_ATOMS: atom_id res chain seq x y z
N MET A 1 -3.54 1.11 -19.01
CA MET A 1 -3.30 0.14 -17.93
C MET A 1 -3.16 0.95 -16.67
N ASP A 2 -4.01 0.71 -15.67
CA ASP A 2 -3.90 1.37 -14.36
C ASP A 2 -2.72 0.70 -13.65
N GLN A 3 -1.57 1.37 -13.58
CA GLN A 3 -0.40 0.83 -12.90
C GLN A 3 -0.68 0.79 -11.40
N PRO A 4 -0.28 -0.28 -10.69
CA PRO A 4 -0.54 -0.37 -9.26
C PRO A 4 0.12 0.82 -8.56
N ARG A 5 -0.66 1.54 -7.75
CA ARG A 5 -0.21 2.72 -7.01
C ARG A 5 -0.44 2.53 -5.52
N LYS A 6 0.40 3.16 -4.72
CA LYS A 6 0.31 3.11 -3.27
C LYS A 6 0.51 4.50 -2.67
N SER A 7 -0.38 4.87 -1.76
CA SER A 7 -0.16 6.03 -0.88
C SER A 7 0.79 5.60 0.24
N MET A 8 1.83 6.41 0.46
CA MET A 8 2.80 6.20 1.51
C MET A 8 3.25 7.53 2.09
N HIS A 9 3.73 7.49 3.34
CA HIS A 9 4.28 8.69 3.95
C HIS A 9 5.56 9.11 3.23
N LEU A 10 5.81 10.42 3.14
CA LEU A 10 7.01 10.94 2.47
C LEU A 10 8.32 10.34 3.01
N ASN A 11 8.34 9.97 4.30
CA ASN A 11 9.49 9.35 4.97
C ASN A 11 9.76 7.90 4.53
N GLU A 12 8.78 7.22 3.93
CA GLU A 12 8.87 5.84 3.43
C GLU A 12 9.28 5.81 1.95
N VAL A 13 9.26 6.96 1.27
CA VAL A 13 9.57 7.10 -0.15
C VAL A 13 11.08 7.12 -0.34
N THR A 14 11.58 6.26 -1.23
CA THR A 14 13.00 6.24 -1.58
C THR A 14 13.25 6.89 -2.94
N PRO A 15 14.45 7.47 -3.16
CA PRO A 15 14.86 7.91 -4.49
C PRO A 15 14.78 6.78 -5.52
N GLY A 16 14.27 7.07 -6.71
CA GLY A 16 14.03 6.12 -7.79
C GLY A 16 12.57 5.72 -7.97
N MET A 17 11.71 5.95 -6.97
CA MET A 17 10.25 5.74 -7.10
C MET A 17 9.62 6.79 -8.04
N THR A 18 8.50 6.45 -8.68
CA THR A 18 7.81 7.36 -9.61
C THR A 18 6.48 7.81 -9.02
N LEU A 19 6.17 9.09 -9.13
CA LEU A 19 4.91 9.65 -8.65
C LEU A 19 3.72 9.17 -9.50
N ALA A 20 2.64 8.74 -8.85
CA ALA A 20 1.44 8.24 -9.53
C ALA A 20 0.40 9.33 -9.83
N GLU A 21 0.42 10.44 -9.09
CA GLU A 21 -0.59 11.53 -9.20
C GLU A 21 0.08 12.89 -9.04
N ASP A 22 -0.57 13.94 -9.53
CA ASP A 22 -0.10 15.32 -9.35
C ASP A 22 -0.07 15.70 -7.86
N VAL A 23 1.07 16.21 -7.39
CA VAL A 23 1.19 16.74 -6.03
C VAL A 23 0.95 18.25 -6.05
N LEU A 24 -0.06 18.66 -5.30
CA LEU A 24 -0.50 20.05 -5.17
C LEU A 24 -0.06 20.62 -3.81
N THR A 25 0.24 21.91 -3.77
CA THR A 25 0.39 22.68 -2.53
C THR A 25 -0.95 22.84 -1.82
N LEU A 26 -0.91 23.25 -0.54
CA LEU A 26 -2.10 23.67 0.22
C LEU A 26 -2.93 24.78 -0.46
N ARG A 27 -2.32 25.56 -1.37
CA ARG A 27 -2.97 26.62 -2.14
C ARG A 27 -3.47 26.16 -3.52
N GLY A 28 -3.43 24.85 -3.81
CA GLY A 28 -3.86 24.26 -5.08
C GLY A 28 -2.87 24.46 -6.25
N LYS A 29 -1.67 24.99 -5.99
CA LYS A 29 -0.62 25.11 -7.02
C LYS A 29 0.10 23.76 -7.22
N LEU A 30 0.30 23.33 -8.45
CA LEU A 30 1.09 22.14 -8.80
C LEU A 30 2.55 22.28 -8.33
N ILE A 31 3.01 21.33 -7.52
CA ILE A 31 4.42 21.20 -7.10
C ILE A 31 5.14 20.27 -8.07
N LEU A 32 4.60 19.06 -8.25
CA LEU A 32 5.18 18.02 -9.10
C LEU A 32 4.08 17.37 -9.94
N PRO A 33 4.32 17.19 -11.25
CA PRO A 33 3.42 16.42 -12.09
C PRO A 33 3.55 14.91 -11.82
N GLN A 34 2.48 14.17 -12.09
CA GLN A 34 2.50 12.72 -12.19
C GLN A 34 3.62 12.24 -13.13
N GLY A 35 4.19 11.07 -12.84
CA GLY A 35 5.31 10.50 -13.59
C GLY A 35 6.68 11.08 -13.20
N THR A 36 6.75 12.02 -12.26
CA THR A 36 8.04 12.53 -11.76
C THR A 36 8.79 11.44 -11.00
N VAL A 37 10.06 11.22 -11.34
CA VAL A 37 10.96 10.34 -10.58
C VAL A 37 11.41 11.05 -9.31
N MET A 38 11.21 10.41 -8.16
CA MET A 38 11.65 10.87 -6.85
C MET A 38 13.17 10.83 -6.81
N THR A 39 13.79 12.00 -6.67
CA THR A 39 15.22 12.15 -6.40
C THR A 39 15.39 12.75 -5.02
N GLU A 40 16.59 12.68 -4.44
CA GLU A 40 16.86 13.32 -3.13
C GLU A 40 16.53 14.81 -3.11
N ALA A 41 16.80 15.51 -4.22
CA ALA A 41 16.44 16.92 -4.39
C ALA A 41 14.93 17.13 -4.36
N VAL A 42 14.16 16.27 -5.03
CA VAL A 42 12.69 16.31 -5.05
C VAL A 42 12.11 16.03 -3.67
N LEU A 43 12.62 15.02 -2.95
CA LEU A 43 12.19 14.71 -1.59
C LEU A 43 12.43 15.90 -0.65
N THR A 44 13.60 16.54 -0.75
CA THR A 44 13.93 17.74 0.03
C THR A 44 12.95 18.88 -0.23
N VAL A 45 12.50 19.05 -1.47
CA VAL A 45 11.49 20.06 -1.84
C VAL A 45 10.14 19.72 -1.21
N LEU A 46 9.70 18.45 -1.31
CA LEU A 46 8.43 17.99 -0.74
C LEU A 46 8.37 18.16 0.79
N THR A 47 9.46 17.88 1.49
CA THR A 47 9.56 18.10 2.94
C THR A 47 9.35 19.58 3.30
N ARG A 48 9.89 20.50 2.51
CA ARG A 48 9.72 21.96 2.73
C ARG A 48 8.30 22.45 2.48
N TYR A 49 7.56 21.77 1.61
CA TYR A 49 6.14 22.05 1.34
C TYR A 49 5.20 21.35 2.32
N GLU A 50 5.73 20.70 3.37
CA GLU A 50 4.97 19.98 4.40
C GLU A 50 4.05 18.89 3.81
N VAL A 51 4.45 18.30 2.68
CA VAL A 51 3.74 17.17 2.08
C VAL A 51 4.01 15.93 2.92
N THR A 52 2.96 15.35 3.51
CA THR A 52 3.08 14.19 4.41
C THR A 52 2.84 12.86 3.73
N GLU A 53 2.00 12.84 2.70
CA GLU A 53 1.60 11.63 1.97
C GLU A 53 1.69 11.88 0.47
N ILE A 54 2.18 10.88 -0.27
CA ILE A 54 2.21 10.90 -1.74
C ILE A 54 1.82 9.53 -2.30
N SER A 55 1.21 9.54 -3.49
CA SER A 55 0.93 8.33 -4.27
C SER A 55 2.12 8.03 -5.19
N VAL A 56 2.72 6.84 -5.07
CA VAL A 56 3.79 6.36 -5.97
C VAL A 56 3.34 5.15 -6.76
N LEU A 57 3.92 4.98 -7.95
CA LEU A 57 3.76 3.82 -8.80
C LEU A 57 4.64 2.68 -8.25
N LEU A 58 4.02 1.52 -8.05
CA LEU A 58 4.71 0.28 -7.75
C LEU A 58 5.06 -0.41 -9.06
N SER A 59 6.24 -1.03 -9.10
CA SER A 59 6.51 -2.04 -10.12
C SER A 59 5.64 -3.28 -9.86
N ASP A 60 5.25 -3.99 -10.90
CA ASP A 60 4.39 -5.18 -10.78
C ASP A 60 5.01 -6.26 -9.86
N GLU A 61 6.33 -6.37 -9.84
CA GLU A 61 7.06 -7.28 -8.95
C GLU A 61 6.94 -6.88 -7.48
N LEU A 62 7.16 -5.61 -7.16
CA LEU A 62 7.01 -5.09 -5.80
C LEU A 62 5.55 -5.15 -5.33
N ALA A 63 4.62 -4.82 -6.21
CA ALA A 63 3.18 -4.95 -5.94
C ALA A 63 2.81 -6.41 -5.62
N THR A 64 3.38 -7.39 -6.32
CA THR A 64 3.13 -8.80 -6.06
C THR A 64 3.70 -9.25 -4.72
N GLN A 65 4.94 -8.83 -4.39
CA GLN A 65 5.59 -9.15 -3.12
C GLN A 65 4.86 -8.55 -1.92
N GLU A 66 4.45 -7.27 -2.00
CA GLU A 66 3.68 -6.63 -0.95
C GLU A 66 2.30 -7.27 -0.75
N ASN A 67 1.62 -7.61 -1.85
CA ASN A 67 0.35 -8.32 -1.78
C ASN A 67 0.49 -9.68 -1.06
N GLU A 68 1.55 -10.45 -1.33
CA GLU A 68 1.75 -11.72 -0.62
C GLU A 68 2.13 -11.50 0.85
N ALA A 69 2.91 -10.47 1.16
CA ALA A 69 3.22 -10.09 2.55
C ALA A 69 1.95 -9.70 3.34
N GLU A 70 1.05 -8.91 2.75
CA GLU A 70 -0.23 -8.55 3.35
C GLU A 70 -1.14 -9.77 3.52
N ARG A 71 -1.20 -10.66 2.51
CA ARG A 71 -1.93 -11.93 2.61
C ARG A 71 -1.40 -12.79 3.76
N GLN A 72 -0.08 -12.85 3.94
CA GLN A 72 0.54 -13.60 5.02
C GLN A 72 0.21 -13.01 6.40
N ARG A 73 0.29 -11.68 6.56
CA ARG A 73 -0.16 -10.98 7.78
C ARG A 73 -1.62 -11.28 8.10
N HIS A 74 -2.47 -11.29 7.08
CA HIS A 74 -3.88 -11.66 7.23
C HIS A 74 -4.07 -13.11 7.67
N ARG A 75 -3.34 -14.08 7.08
CA ARG A 75 -3.35 -15.49 7.51
C ARG A 75 -2.98 -15.63 8.99
N GLU A 76 -1.88 -15.01 9.41
CA GLU A 76 -1.38 -15.07 10.79
C GLU A 76 -2.37 -14.47 11.78
N ARG A 77 -2.95 -13.31 11.45
CA ARG A 77 -3.97 -12.66 12.28
C ARG A 77 -5.23 -13.51 12.40
N ILE A 78 -5.71 -14.10 11.30
CA ILE A 78 -6.88 -14.98 11.32
C ILE A 78 -6.59 -16.23 12.16
N ALA A 79 -5.43 -16.87 11.98
CA ALA A 79 -5.03 -18.01 12.79
C ALA A 79 -4.97 -17.67 14.29
N HIS A 80 -4.50 -16.48 14.64
CA HIS A 80 -4.46 -16.01 16.02
C HIS A 80 -5.87 -15.80 16.61
N LEU A 81 -6.75 -15.10 15.88
CA LEU A 81 -8.12 -14.79 16.35
C LEU A 81 -8.97 -16.04 16.53
N PHE A 82 -8.87 -16.99 15.60
CA PHE A 82 -9.65 -18.23 15.62
C PHE A 82 -8.96 -19.38 16.37
N ARG A 83 -7.87 -19.12 17.09
CA ARG A 83 -7.08 -20.15 17.80
C ARG A 83 -7.88 -20.99 18.81
N LEU A 84 -8.90 -20.40 19.42
CA LEU A 84 -9.68 -21.00 20.52
C LEU A 84 -11.13 -21.31 20.11
N HIS A 85 -11.48 -21.07 18.85
CA HIS A 85 -12.82 -21.27 18.34
C HIS A 85 -12.90 -22.63 17.63
N ASP A 86 -13.55 -23.59 18.29
CA ASP A 86 -13.84 -24.93 17.76
C ASP A 86 -15.37 -25.14 17.68
N ASP A 87 -16.09 -24.09 17.30
CA ASP A 87 -17.52 -24.11 17.02
C ASP A 87 -17.75 -23.98 15.50
N GLY A 88 -18.73 -24.72 14.97
CA GLY A 88 -18.97 -24.79 13.52
C GLY A 88 -19.24 -23.43 12.85
N ALA A 89 -19.75 -22.44 13.60
CA ALA A 89 -19.96 -21.09 13.11
C ALA A 89 -18.65 -20.29 13.00
N GLY A 90 -17.74 -20.44 13.99
CA GLY A 90 -16.41 -19.84 13.97
C GLY A 90 -15.56 -20.37 12.81
N ASP A 91 -15.66 -21.67 12.51
CA ASP A 91 -14.94 -22.28 11.39
C ASP A 91 -15.42 -21.73 10.02
N LEU A 92 -16.74 -21.61 9.83
CA LEU A 92 -17.32 -21.04 8.62
C LEU A 92 -16.88 -19.59 8.40
N LEU A 93 -16.88 -18.77 9.47
CA LEU A 93 -16.42 -17.38 9.39
C LEU A 93 -14.92 -17.30 9.06
N ARG A 94 -14.09 -18.16 9.65
CA ARG A 94 -12.66 -18.26 9.34
C ARG A 94 -12.43 -18.53 7.85
N GLN A 95 -13.16 -19.48 7.27
CA GLN A 95 -13.07 -19.83 5.85
C GLN A 95 -13.48 -18.65 4.94
N GLN A 96 -14.57 -17.96 5.27
CA GLN A 96 -15.00 -16.78 4.50
C GLN A 96 -13.97 -15.63 4.57
N LEU A 97 -13.36 -15.41 5.74
CA LEU A 97 -12.32 -14.39 5.92
C LEU A 97 -11.04 -14.74 5.15
N LEU A 98 -10.62 -16.01 5.14
CA LEU A 98 -9.49 -16.45 4.32
C LEU A 98 -9.77 -16.27 2.82
N ARG A 99 -10.98 -16.61 2.36
CA ARG A 99 -11.38 -16.39 0.97
C ARG A 99 -11.35 -14.91 0.59
N PHE A 100 -11.90 -14.05 1.45
CA PHE A 100 -11.99 -12.62 1.18
C PHE A 100 -10.65 -11.87 1.28
N ARG A 101 -9.86 -12.13 2.33
CA ARG A 101 -8.62 -11.37 2.63
C ARG A 101 -7.37 -11.96 2.00
N VAL A 102 -7.35 -13.28 1.78
CA VAL A 102 -6.16 -14.00 1.30
C VAL A 102 -6.37 -14.48 -0.13
N GLY A 103 -7.62 -14.58 -0.60
CA GLY A 103 -7.94 -15.14 -1.92
C GLY A 103 -7.83 -16.66 -1.97
N VAL A 104 -7.83 -17.33 -0.80
CA VAL A 104 -7.80 -18.80 -0.75
C VAL A 104 -9.19 -19.32 -1.15
N THR A 105 -9.31 -19.79 -2.39
CA THR A 105 -10.35 -20.75 -2.77
C THR A 105 -9.94 -22.10 -2.21
N ALA A 106 -10.72 -22.61 -1.25
CA ALA A 106 -10.64 -24.00 -0.80
C ALA A 106 -10.92 -24.97 -1.96
#